data_AF-A0A496Q9A2-F1
#
_entry.id   AF-A0A496Q9A2-F1
#
_cell.length_a   1.000
_cell.length_b   1.000
_cell.length_c   1.000
_cell.angle_alpha   90.00
_cell.angle_beta   90.00
_cell.angle_gamma   90.00
#
_symmetry.space_group_name_H-M   'P 1'
#
loop_
_entity.id
_entity.type
_entity.pdbx_description
1 polymer ?
#
loop_
_entity_poly.entity_id
_entity_poly.type
_entity_poly.pdbx_seq_one_letter_code
_entity_poly.pdbx_strand_id
1 'polypeptide(L)'
;MSDRELLETGKPDTEDEVKHEKRTKRVLFDLFNFFKFKSLRNSLDRVGLFLKQLWNYFKTHRLVSLIVASGAAATILLLVLILNRSSSVEITSGEAFQTQVQYSRVTVEVPKGAYAGEKSFQVVEVKEGTQEYLKYKELAGFEGPIYKIIPTDGRDELALKPIKIRYKIDPSVYPGDEFVHFVLRYVTLKDPPVVSTINGCEVRGESGRYIEGLAFHTSFVVGLAFKKPEYADFGIKLAVDRPPSLKPDLLIIPGLDQNFTGVIPNTQTHDNPAGSNLWGLLFPDRTVWVYKYPLITTRPRNYTRALEKHFRTSPVPSYISFEAKRLAAELKRLSLRTFDVIAQGIGGLIVRYALESDPTITNVRSLVLLSVPNKGTNVTNPIYLSSLYGRPVENLGEIFGIEKDDMAFLISSLLGTLEKTNAYWSEILPSSLV
;
A
#
# COMPACT_ATOMS: atom_id res chain seq x y z
N MET A 1 -44.18 41.79 23.72
CA MET A 1 -44.78 43.12 23.53
C MET A 1 -44.35 43.57 22.15
N SER A 2 -45.22 43.40 21.14
CA SER A 2 -46.11 44.44 20.54
C SER A 2 -45.31 45.26 19.51
N ASP A 3 -45.72 45.56 18.27
CA ASP A 3 -46.90 45.31 17.41
C ASP A 3 -46.44 45.63 15.95
N ARG A 4 -46.77 44.81 14.93
CA ARG A 4 -47.82 45.00 13.89
C ARG A 4 -47.80 46.32 13.10
N GLU A 5 -47.64 46.20 11.78
CA GLU A 5 -48.43 46.85 10.70
C GLU A 5 -48.34 45.91 9.47
N LEU A 6 -49.35 45.08 9.15
CA LEU A 6 -50.57 45.30 8.36
C LEU A 6 -50.34 45.65 6.87
N LEU A 7 -50.68 44.69 6.01
CA LEU A 7 -51.33 44.90 4.71
C LEU A 7 -52.02 43.58 4.28
N GLU A 8 -53.32 43.47 4.58
CA GLU A 8 -54.29 42.71 3.77
C GLU A 8 -54.53 43.53 2.49
N THR A 9 -54.86 43.00 1.31
CA THR A 9 -56.07 42.25 0.96
C THR A 9 -55.95 41.71 -0.48
N GLY A 10 -56.56 40.56 -0.77
CA GLY A 10 -56.95 40.22 -2.14
C GLY A 10 -57.05 38.72 -2.43
N LYS A 11 -58.19 38.09 -2.12
CA LYS A 11 -58.62 36.84 -2.80
C LYS A 11 -59.25 37.21 -4.15
N PRO A 12 -59.07 36.36 -5.17
CA PRO A 12 -60.26 35.78 -5.80
C PRO A 12 -60.14 34.26 -6.09
N ASP A 13 -61.25 33.59 -5.80
CA ASP A 13 -61.93 32.56 -6.61
C ASP A 13 -61.20 31.27 -7.04
N THR A 14 -61.13 30.34 -6.07
CA THR A 14 -60.83 28.92 -6.24
C THR A 14 -62.02 28.09 -6.77
N GLU A 15 -62.55 28.41 -7.95
CA GLU A 15 -63.53 27.52 -8.63
C GLU A 15 -63.20 27.20 -10.10
N ASP A 16 -62.35 27.97 -10.79
CA ASP A 16 -62.04 27.72 -12.20
C ASP A 16 -60.77 26.88 -12.47
N GLU A 17 -59.83 26.79 -11.53
CA GLU A 17 -58.64 25.92 -11.70
C GLU A 17 -58.96 24.42 -11.50
N VAL A 18 -59.97 24.07 -10.70
CA VAL A 18 -60.32 22.67 -10.43
C VAL A 18 -61.09 22.03 -11.60
N LYS A 19 -61.75 22.83 -12.45
CA LYS A 19 -62.43 22.34 -13.66
C LYS A 19 -61.47 22.10 -14.82
N HIS A 20 -60.41 22.90 -14.96
CA HIS A 20 -59.44 22.69 -16.03
C HIS A 20 -58.57 21.45 -15.78
N GLU A 21 -58.14 21.20 -14.53
CA GLU A 21 -57.30 20.02 -14.22
C GLU A 21 -58.07 18.68 -14.32
N LYS A 22 -59.38 18.68 -13.99
CA LYS A 22 -60.23 17.48 -14.13
C LYS A 22 -60.60 17.16 -15.59
N ARG A 23 -60.65 18.15 -16.49
CA ARG A 23 -60.94 17.91 -17.92
C ARG A 23 -59.72 17.36 -18.65
N THR A 24 -58.51 17.84 -18.35
CA THR A 24 -57.26 17.35 -18.98
C THR A 24 -56.90 15.94 -18.50
N LYS A 25 -57.13 15.61 -17.23
CA LYS A 25 -56.94 14.25 -16.70
C LYS A 25 -57.91 13.22 -17.29
N ARG A 26 -59.14 13.62 -17.65
CA ARG A 26 -60.13 12.70 -18.25
C ARG A 26 -59.85 12.43 -19.73
N VAL A 27 -59.39 13.42 -20.51
CA VAL A 27 -58.99 13.24 -21.91
C VAL A 27 -57.70 12.43 -22.06
N LEU A 28 -56.72 12.60 -21.16
CA LEU A 28 -55.52 11.75 -21.12
C LEU A 28 -55.82 10.31 -20.69
N PHE A 29 -56.78 10.10 -19.78
CA PHE A 29 -57.17 8.77 -19.33
C PHE A 29 -57.99 8.01 -20.41
N ASP A 30 -58.83 8.70 -21.17
CA ASP A 30 -59.59 8.10 -22.27
C ASP A 30 -58.69 7.81 -23.50
N LEU A 31 -57.68 8.64 -23.81
CA LEU A 31 -56.69 8.32 -24.84
C LEU A 31 -55.78 7.14 -24.42
N PHE A 32 -55.42 7.02 -23.14
CA PHE A 32 -54.57 5.93 -22.66
C PHE A 32 -55.33 4.59 -22.58
N ASN A 33 -56.64 4.61 -22.26
CA ASN A 33 -57.46 3.40 -22.22
C ASN A 33 -57.96 2.95 -23.61
N PHE A 34 -58.11 3.85 -24.58
CA PHE A 34 -58.49 3.46 -25.94
C PHE A 34 -57.34 2.76 -26.69
N PHE A 35 -56.08 3.11 -26.40
CA PHE A 35 -54.91 2.52 -27.07
C PHE A 35 -54.32 1.27 -26.39
N LYS A 36 -54.69 0.91 -25.15
CA LYS A 36 -54.06 -0.21 -24.42
C LYS A 36 -54.85 -1.50 -24.24
N PHE A 37 -56.15 -1.56 -24.51
CA PHE A 37 -56.91 -2.81 -24.26
C PHE A 37 -57.39 -3.59 -25.49
N LYS A 38 -57.38 -2.99 -26.69
CA LYS A 38 -57.81 -3.69 -27.92
C LYS A 38 -56.66 -4.32 -28.72
N SER A 39 -55.43 -3.82 -28.54
CA SER A 39 -54.22 -4.30 -29.24
C SER A 39 -53.55 -5.50 -28.53
N LEU A 40 -53.55 -5.51 -27.20
CA LEU A 40 -52.91 -6.57 -26.39
C LEU A 40 -53.68 -7.89 -26.38
N ARG A 41 -55.02 -7.86 -26.45
CA ARG A 41 -55.83 -9.09 -26.49
C ARG A 41 -55.66 -9.83 -27.82
N ASN A 42 -55.58 -9.10 -28.93
CA ASN A 42 -55.30 -9.66 -30.25
C ASN A 42 -53.84 -10.12 -30.45
N SER A 43 -52.88 -9.65 -29.63
CA SER A 43 -51.50 -10.15 -29.64
C SER A 43 -51.35 -11.38 -28.73
N LEU A 44 -52.02 -11.41 -27.57
CA LEU A 44 -52.06 -12.57 -26.67
C LEU A 44 -52.78 -13.77 -27.29
N ASP A 45 -53.89 -13.55 -28.00
CA ASP A 45 -54.58 -14.63 -28.72
C ASP A 45 -53.73 -15.17 -29.88
N ARG A 46 -52.94 -14.29 -30.53
CA ARG A 46 -51.97 -14.71 -31.56
C ARG A 46 -50.80 -15.48 -30.98
N VAL A 47 -50.24 -15.06 -29.84
CA VAL A 47 -49.18 -15.81 -29.13
C VAL A 47 -49.70 -17.14 -28.61
N GLY A 48 -50.93 -17.19 -28.08
CA GLY A 48 -51.58 -18.41 -27.63
C GLY A 48 -51.85 -19.40 -28.76
N LEU A 49 -52.28 -18.92 -29.93
CA LEU A 49 -52.41 -19.73 -31.15
C LEU A 49 -51.05 -20.22 -31.66
N PHE A 50 -50.03 -19.36 -31.64
CA PHE A 50 -48.66 -19.71 -32.03
C PHE A 50 -48.06 -20.77 -31.10
N LEU A 51 -48.27 -20.65 -29.79
CA LEU A 51 -47.84 -21.63 -28.78
C LEU A 51 -48.60 -22.95 -28.92
N LYS A 52 -49.91 -22.93 -29.21
CA LYS A 52 -50.68 -24.15 -29.51
C LYS A 52 -50.21 -24.83 -30.81
N GLN A 53 -49.90 -24.06 -31.85
CA GLN A 53 -49.35 -24.59 -33.10
C GLN A 53 -47.95 -25.17 -32.90
N LEU A 54 -47.07 -24.50 -32.15
CA LEU A 54 -45.76 -25.01 -31.74
C LEU A 54 -45.88 -26.29 -30.90
N TRP A 55 -46.82 -26.33 -29.97
CA TRP A 55 -47.06 -27.51 -29.12
C TRP A 55 -47.55 -28.71 -29.94
N ASN A 56 -48.48 -28.49 -30.88
CA ASN A 56 -48.94 -29.54 -31.78
C ASN A 56 -47.85 -29.97 -32.78
N TYR A 57 -47.00 -29.04 -33.22
CA TYR A 57 -45.84 -29.34 -34.08
C TYR A 57 -44.81 -30.20 -33.34
N PHE A 58 -44.48 -29.85 -32.09
CA PHE A 58 -43.57 -30.64 -31.25
C PHE A 58 -44.15 -32.01 -30.86
N LYS A 59 -45.47 -32.14 -30.69
CA LYS A 59 -46.12 -33.45 -30.50
C LYS A 59 -46.04 -34.35 -31.73
N THR A 60 -46.15 -33.78 -32.91
CA THR A 60 -46.21 -34.52 -34.18
C THR A 60 -44.82 -34.84 -34.74
N HIS A 61 -43.81 -34.03 -34.42
CA HIS A 61 -42.43 -34.19 -34.89
C HIS A 61 -41.46 -34.40 -33.73
N ARG A 62 -41.55 -35.57 -33.10
CA ARG A 62 -40.78 -35.97 -31.91
C ARG A 62 -39.26 -35.77 -32.08
N LEU A 63 -38.71 -36.06 -33.26
CA LEU A 63 -37.27 -35.87 -33.56
C LEU A 63 -36.85 -34.39 -33.58
N VAL A 64 -37.66 -33.52 -34.18
CA VAL A 64 -37.39 -32.07 -34.22
C VAL A 64 -37.52 -31.44 -32.83
N SER A 65 -38.45 -31.96 -32.00
CA SER A 65 -38.59 -31.52 -30.61
C SER A 65 -37.37 -31.82 -29.74
N LEU A 66 -36.72 -32.96 -29.95
CA LEU A 66 -35.49 -33.35 -29.26
C LEU A 66 -34.30 -32.46 -29.66
N ILE A 67 -34.21 -32.08 -30.94
CA ILE A 67 -33.14 -31.20 -31.43
C ILE A 67 -33.29 -29.78 -30.87
N VAL A 68 -34.51 -29.24 -30.83
CA VAL A 68 -34.74 -27.89 -30.26
C VAL A 68 -34.56 -27.88 -28.74
N ALA A 69 -35.00 -28.94 -28.05
CA ALA A 69 -34.81 -29.07 -26.60
C ALA A 69 -33.33 -29.23 -26.22
N SER A 70 -32.57 -30.04 -26.97
CA SER A 70 -31.12 -30.19 -26.76
C SER A 70 -30.36 -28.90 -27.07
N GLY A 71 -30.75 -28.18 -28.13
CA GLY A 71 -30.24 -26.85 -28.43
C GLY A 71 -30.49 -25.87 -27.29
N ALA A 72 -31.72 -25.79 -26.78
CA ALA A 72 -32.07 -24.91 -25.66
C ALA A 72 -31.32 -25.26 -24.37
N ALA A 73 -31.18 -26.55 -24.06
CA ALA A 73 -30.41 -27.03 -22.92
C ALA A 73 -28.93 -26.66 -23.04
N ALA A 74 -28.32 -26.82 -24.21
CA ALA A 74 -26.94 -26.43 -24.47
C ALA A 74 -26.74 -24.92 -24.29
N THR A 75 -27.67 -24.08 -24.77
CA THR A 75 -27.60 -22.62 -24.62
C THR A 75 -27.72 -22.18 -23.15
N ILE A 76 -28.60 -22.83 -22.38
CA ILE A 76 -28.74 -22.57 -20.94
C ILE A 76 -27.47 -22.99 -20.20
N LEU A 77 -26.89 -24.15 -20.55
CA LEU A 77 -25.63 -24.61 -19.96
C LEU A 77 -24.48 -23.65 -20.27
N LEU A 78 -24.43 -23.11 -21.49
CA LEU A 78 -23.45 -22.11 -21.91
C LEU A 78 -23.61 -20.79 -21.14
N LEU A 79 -24.85 -20.35 -20.94
CA LEU A 79 -25.18 -19.16 -20.13
C LEU A 79 -24.78 -19.35 -18.66
N VAL A 80 -25.05 -20.52 -18.07
CA VAL A 80 -24.62 -20.84 -16.70
C VAL A 80 -23.11 -20.87 -16.59
N LEU A 81 -22.39 -21.43 -17.56
CA LEU A 81 -20.92 -21.42 -17.60
C LEU A 81 -20.33 -20.01 -17.74
N ILE A 82 -20.96 -19.15 -18.54
CA ILE A 82 -20.56 -17.74 -18.67
C ILE A 82 -20.83 -16.96 -17.38
N LEU A 83 -21.97 -17.20 -16.72
CA LEU A 83 -22.36 -16.50 -15.49
C LEU A 83 -21.57 -17.00 -14.25
N ASN A 84 -21.13 -18.26 -14.23
CA ASN A 84 -20.30 -18.82 -13.15
C ASN A 84 -18.80 -18.65 -13.36
N ARG A 85 -18.33 -18.02 -14.46
CA ARG A 85 -16.96 -17.54 -14.51
C ARG A 85 -16.81 -16.43 -13.48
N SER A 86 -16.18 -16.74 -12.34
CA SER A 86 -15.64 -15.70 -11.48
C SER A 86 -14.80 -14.79 -12.35
N SER A 87 -15.07 -13.49 -12.33
CA SER A 87 -14.28 -12.48 -13.04
C SER A 87 -12.86 -12.43 -12.47
N SER A 88 -12.03 -13.39 -12.85
CA SER A 88 -10.58 -13.32 -12.72
C SER A 88 -10.12 -12.39 -13.82
N VAL A 89 -9.90 -11.13 -13.49
CA VAL A 89 -9.25 -10.20 -14.41
C VAL A 89 -7.77 -10.59 -14.47
N GLU A 90 -7.32 -11.12 -15.60
CA GLU A 90 -5.90 -11.23 -15.92
C GLU A 90 -5.37 -9.81 -16.12
N ILE A 91 -4.56 -9.33 -15.17
CA ILE A 91 -3.82 -8.08 -15.32
C ILE A 91 -2.41 -8.46 -15.78
N THR A 92 -2.21 -8.49 -17.09
CA THR A 92 -0.88 -8.73 -17.68
C THR A 92 -0.03 -7.47 -17.53
N SER A 93 0.83 -7.41 -16.53
CA SER A 93 1.93 -6.44 -16.49
C SER A 93 3.04 -6.94 -17.43
N GLY A 94 2.91 -6.69 -18.73
CA GLY A 94 3.98 -6.93 -19.71
C GLY A 94 4.97 -5.78 -19.76
N GLU A 95 6.24 -6.07 -20.06
CA GLU A 95 7.34 -5.09 -20.15
C GLU A 95 7.25 -4.12 -21.35
N ALA A 96 6.16 -4.14 -22.13
CA ALA A 96 5.99 -3.24 -23.26
C ALA A 96 4.53 -2.79 -23.35
N PHE A 97 4.37 -1.47 -23.44
CA PHE A 97 3.13 -0.70 -23.64
C PHE A 97 2.31 -0.38 -22.37
N GLN A 98 2.44 0.88 -21.94
CA GLN A 98 1.49 1.55 -21.04
C GLN A 98 0.11 1.57 -21.71
N THR A 99 -0.77 0.66 -21.32
CA THR A 99 -2.21 0.79 -21.56
C THR A 99 -2.91 0.65 -20.22
N GLN A 100 -3.24 1.78 -19.60
CA GLN A 100 -3.99 1.84 -18.34
C GLN A 100 -5.47 1.63 -18.60
N VAL A 101 -6.03 0.53 -18.08
CA VAL A 101 -7.47 0.40 -17.81
C VAL A 101 -7.63 -0.01 -16.34
N GLN A 102 -8.30 0.84 -15.57
CA GLN A 102 -8.40 0.80 -14.11
C GLN A 102 -9.63 0.02 -13.64
N TYR A 103 -9.44 -1.18 -13.09
CA TYR A 103 -10.32 -1.80 -12.08
C TYR A 103 -9.49 -2.72 -11.18
N SER A 104 -9.02 -2.15 -10.06
CA SER A 104 -8.34 -2.79 -8.92
C SER A 104 -7.61 -1.64 -8.22
N ARG A 105 -7.81 -1.44 -6.91
CA ARG A 105 -7.05 -0.41 -6.16
C ARG A 105 -5.56 -0.74 -6.12
N VAL A 106 -5.14 -1.93 -6.54
CA VAL A 106 -3.75 -2.39 -6.52
C VAL A 106 -3.18 -2.54 -7.92
N THR A 107 -1.95 -2.07 -8.11
CA THR A 107 -1.13 -2.27 -9.31
C THR A 107 0.24 -2.80 -8.91
N VAL A 108 0.74 -3.78 -9.66
CA VAL A 108 2.08 -4.34 -9.51
C VAL A 108 2.90 -3.94 -10.73
N GLU A 109 4.05 -3.30 -10.52
CA GLU A 109 5.00 -2.97 -11.58
C GLU A 109 6.29 -3.75 -11.38
N VAL A 110 6.73 -4.44 -12.43
CA VAL A 110 7.95 -5.25 -12.44
C VAL A 110 9.02 -4.49 -13.19
N PRO A 111 10.14 -4.08 -12.53
CA PRO A 111 11.20 -3.40 -13.25
C PRO A 111 12.02 -4.38 -14.10
N LYS A 112 12.62 -3.85 -15.17
CA LYS A 112 13.44 -4.65 -16.07
C LYS A 112 14.60 -5.36 -15.38
N GLY A 113 14.68 -6.66 -15.59
CA GLY A 113 15.68 -7.54 -14.97
C GLY A 113 15.42 -7.83 -13.48
N ALA A 114 14.18 -7.66 -13.01
CA ALA A 114 13.76 -8.19 -11.72
C ALA A 114 13.73 -9.73 -11.71
N TYR A 115 13.42 -10.35 -12.85
CA TYR A 115 13.40 -11.80 -13.03
C TYR A 115 14.23 -12.18 -14.26
N ALA A 116 14.60 -13.47 -14.38
CA ALA A 116 15.39 -13.97 -15.50
C ALA A 116 14.61 -13.97 -16.83
N GLY A 117 13.27 -14.00 -16.77
CA GLY A 117 12.37 -13.90 -17.90
C GLY A 117 11.19 -12.98 -17.60
N GLU A 118 10.26 -12.87 -18.56
CA GLU A 118 9.02 -12.13 -18.37
C GLU A 118 8.21 -12.73 -17.23
N LYS A 119 7.81 -11.89 -16.26
CA LYS A 119 7.03 -12.29 -15.09
C LYS A 119 5.79 -11.40 -15.01
N SER A 120 4.62 -12.00 -14.86
CA SER A 120 3.36 -11.29 -14.67
C SER A 120 2.62 -11.80 -13.44
N PHE A 121 1.70 -10.96 -12.93
CA PHE A 121 1.01 -11.21 -11.67
C PHE A 121 -0.49 -11.03 -11.82
N GLN A 122 -1.25 -11.98 -11.30
CA GLN A 122 -2.68 -11.84 -11.13
C GLN A 122 -2.97 -11.07 -9.83
N VAL A 123 -3.80 -10.03 -9.91
CA VAL A 123 -4.28 -9.28 -8.75
C VAL A 123 -5.78 -9.55 -8.59
N VAL A 124 -6.16 -10.23 -7.52
CA VAL A 124 -7.55 -10.68 -7.28
C VAL A 124 -8.07 -10.05 -6.00
N GLU A 125 -9.20 -9.34 -6.09
CA GLU A 125 -9.88 -8.82 -4.90
C GLU A 125 -10.45 -9.96 -4.04
N VAL A 126 -10.16 -9.94 -2.75
CA VAL A 126 -10.82 -10.84 -1.79
C VAL A 126 -12.15 -10.20 -1.43
N LYS A 127 -13.25 -10.83 -1.86
CA LYS A 127 -14.60 -10.28 -1.71
C LYS A 127 -14.93 -9.99 -0.24
N GLU A 128 -15.35 -8.77 0.03
CA GLU A 128 -15.81 -8.34 1.35
C GLU A 128 -16.94 -9.23 1.88
N GLY A 129 -16.93 -9.50 3.19
CA GLY A 129 -17.93 -10.34 3.86
C GLY A 129 -17.74 -11.85 3.72
N THR A 130 -16.78 -12.32 2.91
CA THR A 130 -16.41 -13.75 2.86
C THR A 130 -15.61 -14.17 4.11
N GLN A 131 -15.65 -15.46 4.45
CA GLN A 131 -14.82 -16.01 5.54
C GLN A 131 -13.34 -15.77 5.31
N GLU A 132 -12.90 -15.83 4.05
CA GLU A 132 -11.53 -15.52 3.68
C GLU A 132 -11.16 -14.06 3.95
N TYR A 133 -12.03 -13.11 3.59
CA TYR A 133 -11.84 -11.70 3.89
C TYR A 133 -11.74 -11.45 5.39
N LEU A 134 -12.68 -12.01 6.17
CA LEU A 134 -12.71 -11.84 7.63
C LEU A 134 -11.44 -12.38 8.29
N LYS A 135 -10.96 -13.56 7.86
CA LYS A 135 -9.71 -14.15 8.34
C LYS A 135 -8.51 -13.21 8.11
N TYR A 136 -8.32 -12.71 6.89
CA TYR A 136 -7.19 -11.83 6.59
C TYR A 136 -7.31 -10.46 7.28
N LYS A 137 -8.54 -9.93 7.38
CA LYS A 137 -8.82 -8.71 8.12
C LYS A 137 -8.43 -8.82 9.57
N GLU A 138 -8.78 -9.93 10.22
CA GLU A 138 -8.42 -10.21 11.62
C GLU A 138 -6.90 -10.36 11.79
N LEU A 139 -6.23 -11.12 10.91
CA LEU A 139 -4.78 -11.37 10.99
C LEU A 139 -3.94 -10.09 10.87
N ALA A 140 -4.28 -9.19 9.94
CA ALA A 140 -3.44 -8.04 9.62
C ALA A 140 -4.05 -6.68 10.00
N GLY A 141 -5.27 -6.65 10.53
CA GLY A 141 -6.00 -5.41 10.82
C GLY A 141 -6.22 -4.57 9.56
N PHE A 142 -6.63 -5.22 8.47
CA PHE A 142 -6.84 -4.53 7.20
C PHE A 142 -8.08 -3.62 7.23
N GLU A 143 -7.96 -2.48 6.56
CA GLU A 143 -9.02 -1.48 6.39
C GLU A 143 -9.35 -1.31 4.90
N GLY A 144 -10.62 -1.52 4.56
CA GLY A 144 -11.11 -1.47 3.18
C GLY A 144 -10.85 -2.74 2.36
N PRO A 145 -10.80 -2.61 1.01
CA PRO A 145 -10.55 -3.74 0.11
C PRO A 145 -9.16 -4.38 0.31
N ILE A 146 -9.06 -5.69 0.07
CA ILE A 146 -7.79 -6.42 0.14
C ILE A 146 -7.60 -7.26 -1.12
N TYR A 147 -6.37 -7.48 -1.54
CA TYR A 147 -6.06 -8.09 -2.84
C TYR A 147 -5.01 -9.19 -2.69
N LYS A 148 -5.22 -10.34 -3.33
CA LYS A 148 -4.20 -11.37 -3.53
C LYS A 148 -3.34 -11.01 -4.72
N ILE A 149 -2.02 -11.13 -4.56
CA ILE A 149 -1.04 -11.02 -5.64
C ILE A 149 -0.41 -12.40 -5.85
N ILE A 150 -0.62 -12.99 -7.03
CA ILE A 150 -0.22 -14.36 -7.35
C ILE A 150 0.58 -14.36 -8.67
N PRO A 151 1.75 -15.00 -8.73
CA PRO A 151 2.46 -15.21 -10.00
C PRO A 151 1.60 -15.99 -11.00
N THR A 152 1.50 -15.52 -12.24
CA THR A 152 0.69 -16.18 -13.28
C THR A 152 1.25 -17.54 -13.69
N ASP A 153 2.57 -17.73 -13.58
CA ASP A 153 3.27 -18.99 -13.84
C ASP A 153 3.26 -19.94 -12.64
N GLY A 154 2.63 -19.54 -11.53
CA GLY A 154 2.54 -20.31 -10.29
C GLY A 154 3.87 -20.45 -9.52
N ARG A 155 4.94 -19.75 -9.93
CA ARG A 155 6.26 -19.84 -9.28
C ARG A 155 6.52 -18.63 -8.41
N ASP A 156 6.55 -18.83 -7.09
CA ASP A 156 6.98 -17.80 -6.15
C ASP A 156 8.50 -17.72 -6.10
N GLU A 157 9.06 -16.72 -6.76
CA GLU A 157 10.50 -16.50 -6.88
C GLU A 157 10.85 -15.14 -6.28
N LEU A 158 12.05 -15.04 -5.70
CA LEU A 158 12.56 -13.76 -5.25
C LEU A 158 13.03 -12.93 -6.44
N ALA A 159 12.57 -11.70 -6.53
CA ALA A 159 13.03 -10.73 -7.51
C ALA A 159 14.48 -10.29 -7.22
N LEU A 160 15.26 -10.03 -8.27
CA LEU A 160 16.61 -9.45 -8.19
C LEU A 160 16.61 -7.92 -8.11
N LYS A 161 15.47 -7.31 -8.41
CA LYS A 161 15.20 -5.88 -8.23
C LYS A 161 13.81 -5.75 -7.61
N PRO A 162 13.58 -4.79 -6.71
CA PRO A 162 12.30 -4.72 -6.01
C PRO A 162 11.17 -4.38 -6.99
N ILE A 163 10.09 -5.16 -6.94
CA ILE A 163 8.83 -4.83 -7.60
C ILE A 163 8.12 -3.69 -6.85
N LYS A 164 7.34 -2.90 -7.57
CA LYS A 164 6.54 -1.82 -6.99
C LYS A 164 5.10 -2.29 -6.82
N ILE A 165 4.57 -2.11 -5.61
CA ILE A 165 3.18 -2.38 -5.28
C ILE A 165 2.53 -1.05 -4.96
N ARG A 166 1.62 -0.60 -5.83
CA ARG A 166 0.85 0.63 -5.64
C ARG A 166 -0.54 0.28 -5.16
N TYR A 167 -0.94 0.87 -4.05
CA TYR A 167 -2.31 0.78 -3.54
C TYR A 167 -2.94 2.18 -3.55
N LYS A 168 -4.01 2.36 -4.33
CA LYS A 168 -4.76 3.62 -4.45
C LYS A 168 -5.46 3.94 -3.13
N ILE A 169 -5.14 5.11 -2.58
CA ILE A 169 -5.71 5.61 -1.33
C ILE A 169 -7.07 6.22 -1.62
N ASP A 170 -8.04 5.94 -0.75
CA ASP A 170 -9.34 6.62 -0.80
C ASP A 170 -9.16 8.08 -0.38
N PRO A 171 -9.58 9.08 -1.18
CA PRO A 171 -9.45 10.48 -0.79
C PRO A 171 -10.11 10.80 0.55
N SER A 172 -11.18 10.09 0.92
CA SER A 172 -11.91 10.29 2.18
C SER A 172 -11.09 10.00 3.44
N VAL A 173 -10.08 9.12 3.33
CA VAL A 173 -9.23 8.76 4.48
C VAL A 173 -7.92 9.53 4.48
N TYR A 174 -7.61 10.36 3.48
CA TYR A 174 -6.32 11.03 3.38
C TYR A 174 -6.23 12.28 4.29
N PRO A 175 -5.37 12.32 5.33
CA PRO A 175 -5.31 13.37 6.34
C PRO A 175 -4.54 14.62 5.89
N GLY A 176 -3.83 14.57 4.76
CA GLY A 176 -2.99 15.65 4.27
C GLY A 176 -1.54 15.25 4.03
N ASP A 177 -0.79 16.15 3.39
CA ASP A 177 0.55 15.87 2.86
C ASP A 177 1.66 15.77 3.92
N GLU A 178 1.41 16.24 5.14
CA GLU A 178 2.34 16.20 6.29
C GLU A 178 2.12 15.01 7.22
N PHE A 179 1.06 14.25 7.01
CA PHE A 179 0.63 13.23 7.94
C PHE A 179 0.90 11.82 7.41
N VAL A 180 1.15 10.91 8.34
CA VAL A 180 1.22 9.48 8.07
C VAL A 180 0.22 8.78 8.97
N HIS A 181 -0.72 8.05 8.38
CA HIS A 181 -1.76 7.34 9.15
C HIS A 181 -2.11 5.98 8.55
N PHE A 182 -1.45 5.54 7.49
CA PHE A 182 -1.63 4.22 6.92
C PHE A 182 -0.29 3.54 6.67
N VAL A 183 -0.32 2.22 6.71
CA VAL A 183 0.77 1.35 6.27
C VAL A 183 0.22 0.33 5.29
N LEU A 184 1.06 -0.11 4.36
CA LEU A 184 0.74 -1.21 3.47
C LEU A 184 1.18 -2.51 4.17
N ARG A 185 0.22 -3.37 4.50
CA ARG A 185 0.47 -4.67 5.14
C ARG A 185 0.26 -5.80 4.16
N TYR A 186 0.89 -6.93 4.44
CA TYR A 186 0.64 -8.15 3.71
C TYR A 186 0.55 -9.38 4.62
N VAL A 187 -0.13 -10.42 4.12
CA VAL A 187 -0.21 -11.76 4.72
C VAL A 187 0.20 -12.77 3.66
N THR A 188 1.28 -13.52 3.90
CA THR A 188 1.75 -14.54 2.95
C THR A 188 0.73 -15.65 2.73
N LEU A 189 0.65 -16.20 1.51
CA LEU A 189 -0.23 -17.33 1.18
C LEU A 189 0.32 -18.71 1.61
N LYS A 190 1.49 -18.76 2.25
CA LYS A 190 2.06 -19.97 2.86
C LYS A 190 1.38 -20.33 4.18
N ASP A 191 1.55 -21.57 4.60
CA ASP A 191 1.12 -22.09 5.91
C ASP A 191 2.34 -22.44 6.76
N PRO A 192 2.51 -21.87 7.97
CA PRO A 192 1.68 -20.84 8.59
C PRO A 192 1.79 -19.46 7.92
N PRO A 193 0.70 -18.66 7.90
CA PRO A 193 0.73 -17.33 7.31
C PRO A 193 1.58 -16.38 8.16
N VAL A 194 2.42 -15.58 7.48
CA VAL A 194 3.22 -14.52 8.09
C VAL A 194 2.59 -13.17 7.78
N VAL A 195 2.33 -12.40 8.82
CA VAL A 195 1.82 -11.02 8.74
C VAL A 195 3.00 -10.06 8.83
N SER A 196 3.11 -9.14 7.88
CA SER A 196 4.18 -8.13 7.88
C SER A 196 3.73 -6.81 7.26
N THR A 197 4.60 -5.80 7.35
CA THR A 197 4.41 -4.47 6.77
C THR A 197 5.44 -4.24 5.68
N ILE A 198 5.01 -3.71 4.54
CA ILE A 198 5.94 -3.26 3.50
C ILE A 198 6.61 -1.98 4.00
N ASN A 199 7.90 -2.08 4.31
CA ASN A 199 8.66 -1.00 4.93
C ASN A 199 8.94 0.13 3.92
N GLY A 200 9.10 1.35 4.44
CA GLY A 200 9.57 2.48 3.65
C GLY A 200 8.64 2.84 2.49
N CYS A 201 7.34 2.61 2.63
CA CYS A 201 6.37 2.98 1.61
C CYS A 201 6.33 4.49 1.38
N GLU A 202 5.87 4.92 0.21
CA GLU A 202 5.83 6.34 -0.19
C GLU A 202 4.43 6.75 -0.63
N VAL A 203 3.96 7.89 -0.11
CA VAL A 203 2.74 8.52 -0.64
C VAL A 203 3.09 9.31 -1.88
N ARG A 204 2.51 8.89 -3.01
CA ARG A 204 2.73 9.47 -4.34
C ARG A 204 1.42 9.85 -5.01
N GLY A 205 1.52 10.64 -6.08
CA GLY A 205 0.38 11.15 -6.85
C GLY A 205 -0.16 12.48 -6.31
N GLU A 206 -0.69 13.31 -7.22
CA GLU A 206 -1.28 14.62 -6.90
C GLU A 206 -2.81 14.49 -6.68
N SER A 207 -3.53 14.01 -7.68
CA SER A 207 -5.00 13.86 -7.66
C SER A 207 -5.45 12.41 -7.39
N GLY A 208 -4.71 11.42 -7.89
CA GLY A 208 -4.90 10.00 -7.60
C GLY A 208 -3.81 9.51 -6.66
N ARG A 209 -3.96 9.75 -5.35
CA ARG A 209 -2.94 9.37 -4.36
C ARG A 209 -2.88 7.85 -4.22
N TYR A 210 -1.67 7.33 -4.12
CA TYR A 210 -1.40 5.94 -3.80
C TYR A 210 -0.24 5.82 -2.82
N ILE A 211 -0.25 4.73 -2.06
CA ILE A 211 0.93 4.28 -1.33
C ILE A 211 1.69 3.32 -2.24
N GLU A 212 2.97 3.60 -2.46
CA GLU A 212 3.89 2.75 -3.22
C GLU A 212 4.84 2.06 -2.26
N GLY A 213 4.85 0.73 -2.26
CA GLY A 213 5.79 -0.09 -1.52
C GLY A 213 6.73 -0.84 -2.46
N LEU A 214 7.96 -1.08 -2.00
CA LEU A 214 8.94 -1.91 -2.70
C LEU A 214 9.00 -3.29 -2.04
N ALA A 215 8.88 -4.35 -2.83
CA ALA A 215 8.93 -5.74 -2.36
C ALA A 215 9.86 -6.58 -3.24
N PHE A 216 10.44 -7.65 -2.68
CA PHE A 216 11.28 -8.61 -3.43
C PHE A 216 10.60 -9.96 -3.62
N HIS A 217 9.46 -10.20 -3.01
CA HIS A 217 8.68 -11.43 -3.15
C HIS A 217 7.21 -11.09 -3.33
N THR A 218 6.40 -12.12 -3.61
CA THR A 218 4.95 -12.00 -3.86
C THR A 218 4.19 -13.11 -3.15
N SER A 219 3.09 -13.59 -3.75
CA SER A 219 2.29 -14.67 -3.19
C SER A 219 1.73 -14.33 -1.80
N PHE A 220 1.12 -13.14 -1.71
CA PHE A 220 0.51 -12.64 -0.48
C PHE A 220 -0.78 -11.86 -0.74
N VAL A 221 -1.59 -11.73 0.31
CA VAL A 221 -2.69 -10.78 0.40
C VAL A 221 -2.15 -9.44 0.86
N VAL A 222 -2.49 -8.35 0.18
CA VAL A 222 -2.08 -6.98 0.52
C VAL A 222 -3.30 -6.10 0.82
N GLY A 223 -3.14 -5.18 1.75
CA GLY A 223 -4.17 -4.20 2.12
C GLY A 223 -3.61 -3.04 2.94
N LEU A 224 -4.42 -2.00 3.12
CA LEU A 224 -4.09 -0.90 4.03
C LEU A 224 -4.39 -1.30 5.47
N ALA A 225 -3.59 -0.83 6.41
CA ALA A 225 -3.94 -0.81 7.82
C ALA A 225 -3.75 0.60 8.36
N PHE A 226 -4.72 1.09 9.14
CA PHE A 226 -4.67 2.44 9.69
C PHE A 226 -3.92 2.48 11.02
N LYS A 227 -3.22 3.59 11.21
CA LYS A 227 -2.57 4.02 12.44
C LYS A 227 -3.22 5.34 12.86
N LYS A 228 -3.02 5.71 14.12
CA LYS A 228 -3.37 7.05 14.58
C LYS A 228 -2.67 8.10 13.67
N PRO A 229 -3.40 9.08 13.12
CA PRO A 229 -2.77 10.12 12.31
C PRO A 229 -1.79 10.93 13.16
N GLU A 230 -0.54 10.99 12.70
CA GLU A 230 0.52 11.74 13.36
C GLU A 230 1.25 12.62 12.34
N TYR A 231 1.64 13.82 12.78
CA TYR A 231 2.51 14.69 11.99
C TYR A 231 3.86 14.03 11.81
N ALA A 232 4.42 14.14 10.60
CA ALA A 232 5.75 13.64 10.31
C ALA A 232 6.83 14.44 11.06
N ASP A 233 7.32 13.87 12.17
CA ASP A 233 8.33 14.49 13.02
C ASP A 233 9.75 13.97 12.70
N PHE A 234 10.37 14.54 11.65
CA PHE A 234 11.73 14.22 11.21
C PHE A 234 12.74 15.31 11.60
N GLY A 235 14.04 15.00 11.51
CA GLY A 235 15.15 15.90 11.85
C GLY A 235 15.84 15.53 13.17
N ILE A 236 16.67 16.43 13.70
CA ILE A 236 17.37 16.22 14.98
C ILE A 236 16.40 16.57 16.12
N LYS A 237 16.08 15.58 16.95
CA LYS A 237 15.12 15.68 18.05
C LYS A 237 15.76 15.40 19.40
N LEU A 238 15.36 16.15 20.40
CA LEU A 238 15.79 15.93 21.77
C LEU A 238 15.16 14.63 22.29
N ALA A 239 15.98 13.73 22.82
CA ALA A 239 15.54 12.46 23.41
C ALA A 239 15.71 12.45 24.93
N VAL A 240 16.82 13.00 25.43
CA VAL A 240 17.09 13.17 26.86
C VAL A 240 17.66 14.55 27.08
N ASP A 241 16.99 15.35 27.91
CA ASP A 241 17.48 16.66 28.31
C ASP A 241 18.33 16.54 29.59
N ARG A 242 19.49 17.18 29.59
CA ARG A 242 20.40 17.25 30.74
C ARG A 242 20.86 18.69 30.96
N PRO A 243 21.21 19.05 32.21
CA PRO A 243 21.81 20.35 32.48
C PRO A 243 23.06 20.58 31.61
N PRO A 244 23.34 21.83 31.20
CA PRO A 244 24.52 22.14 30.41
C PRO A 244 25.80 21.62 31.07
N SER A 245 26.64 20.92 30.30
CA SER A 245 27.94 20.44 30.74
C SER A 245 29.03 20.85 29.74
N LEU A 246 30.30 20.74 30.14
CA LEU A 246 31.44 20.98 29.24
C LEU A 246 31.60 19.88 28.18
N LYS A 247 30.90 18.74 28.34
CA LYS A 247 30.93 17.66 27.37
C LYS A 247 30.00 18.02 26.21
N PRO A 248 30.37 17.70 24.95
CA PRO A 248 29.48 17.90 23.81
C PRO A 248 28.15 17.17 24.00
N ASP A 249 27.12 17.53 23.26
CA ASP A 249 25.89 16.76 23.20
C ASP A 249 26.13 15.42 22.46
N LEU A 250 25.31 14.41 22.73
CA LEU A 250 25.36 13.14 22.02
C LEU A 250 24.30 13.14 20.90
N LEU A 251 24.70 12.85 19.66
CA LEU A 251 23.76 12.66 18.55
C LEU A 251 23.76 11.20 18.12
N ILE A 252 22.61 10.55 18.26
CA ILE A 252 22.36 9.17 17.86
C ILE A 252 21.72 9.15 16.48
N ILE A 253 22.31 8.39 15.56
CA ILE A 253 21.80 8.24 14.19
C ILE A 253 21.55 6.74 13.93
N PRO A 254 20.31 6.27 14.07
CA PRO A 254 19.99 4.85 13.95
C PRO A 254 20.11 4.35 12.51
N GLY A 255 20.24 3.04 12.35
CA GLY A 255 20.11 2.35 11.07
C GLY A 255 18.76 1.63 10.96
N LEU A 256 18.81 0.39 10.46
CA LEU A 256 17.62 -0.47 10.34
C LEU A 256 17.03 -0.88 11.69
N ASP A 257 17.88 -0.97 12.71
CA ASP A 257 17.46 -1.28 14.07
C ASP A 257 16.96 -0.01 14.76
N GLN A 258 15.64 0.12 14.87
CA GLN A 258 15.01 1.26 15.52
C GLN A 258 15.25 1.29 17.04
N ASN A 259 15.57 0.15 17.66
CA ASN A 259 15.92 0.10 19.08
C ASN A 259 17.25 0.80 19.36
N PHE A 260 18.06 1.05 18.33
CA PHE A 260 19.29 1.85 18.43
C PHE A 260 19.03 3.29 18.89
N THR A 261 17.79 3.80 18.80
CA THR A 261 17.41 5.08 19.42
C THR A 261 17.49 5.08 20.95
N GLY A 262 17.56 3.89 21.56
CA GLY A 262 17.78 3.68 22.99
C GLY A 262 16.53 3.77 23.85
N VAL A 263 15.34 3.95 23.28
CA VAL A 263 14.08 4.04 24.04
C VAL A 263 13.80 2.71 24.74
N ILE A 264 13.64 2.74 26.06
CA ILE A 264 13.31 1.56 26.86
C ILE A 264 11.78 1.46 26.99
N PRO A 265 11.12 0.43 26.45
CA PRO A 265 9.67 0.28 26.55
C PRO A 265 9.20 0.23 28.01
N ASN A 266 7.95 0.64 28.27
CA ASN A 266 7.30 0.55 29.58
C ASN A 266 7.97 1.31 30.74
N THR A 267 8.81 2.30 30.42
CA THR A 267 9.45 3.17 31.42
C THR A 267 8.88 4.60 31.45
N GLN A 268 7.91 4.88 30.56
CA GLN A 268 7.18 6.13 30.55
C GLN A 268 6.23 6.18 31.75
N THR A 269 6.42 7.18 32.59
CA THR A 269 5.56 7.45 33.75
C THR A 269 5.05 8.89 33.67
N HIS A 270 4.09 9.25 34.53
CA HIS A 270 3.66 10.64 34.66
C HIS A 270 4.85 11.59 34.94
N ASP A 271 5.81 11.13 35.74
CA ASP A 271 6.98 11.93 36.16
C ASP A 271 8.17 11.80 35.19
N ASN A 272 8.14 10.80 34.30
CA ASN A 272 9.09 10.62 33.21
C ASN A 272 8.35 10.33 31.89
N PRO A 273 7.68 11.33 31.30
CA PRO A 273 6.85 11.13 30.11
C PRO A 273 7.66 10.72 28.87
N ALA A 274 8.97 11.00 28.85
CA ALA A 274 9.87 10.57 27.78
C ALA A 274 10.30 9.10 27.91
N GLY A 275 10.18 8.51 29.10
CA GLY A 275 10.70 7.18 29.42
C GLY A 275 12.22 7.19 29.63
N SER A 276 12.77 6.04 30.01
CA SER A 276 14.21 5.85 30.13
C SER A 276 14.85 5.61 28.76
N ASN A 277 16.08 6.08 28.60
CA ASN A 277 16.85 5.89 27.38
C ASN A 277 18.23 5.30 27.70
N LEU A 278 18.62 4.21 27.03
CA LEU A 278 19.89 3.52 27.20
C LEU A 278 21.08 4.47 27.08
N TRP A 279 21.09 5.34 26.07
CA TRP A 279 22.19 6.29 25.87
C TRP A 279 22.26 7.31 27.01
N GLY A 280 21.11 7.76 27.52
CA GLY A 280 21.04 8.65 28.68
C GLY A 280 21.45 7.99 30.01
N LEU A 281 21.47 6.65 30.08
CA LEU A 281 22.01 5.88 31.21
C LEU A 281 23.52 5.72 31.10
N LEU A 282 24.03 5.44 29.89
CA LEU A 282 25.47 5.29 29.62
C LEU A 282 26.22 6.62 29.67
N PHE A 283 25.55 7.72 29.31
CA PHE A 283 26.09 9.08 29.30
C PHE A 283 25.23 10.00 30.18
N PRO A 284 25.28 9.86 31.51
CA PRO A 284 24.33 10.52 32.42
C PRO A 284 24.46 12.04 32.45
N ASP A 285 25.60 12.60 32.03
CA ASP A 285 25.91 14.03 32.07
C ASP A 285 25.88 14.71 30.68
N ARG A 286 25.25 14.07 29.69
CA ARG A 286 25.14 14.57 28.32
C ARG A 286 23.70 14.60 27.85
N THR A 287 23.32 15.69 27.19
CA THR A 287 22.06 15.78 26.46
C THR A 287 22.12 14.85 25.24
N VAL A 288 21.06 14.05 25.04
CA VAL A 288 20.98 13.07 23.95
C VAL A 288 19.97 13.54 22.92
N TRP A 289 20.41 13.59 21.67
CA TRP A 289 19.63 13.90 20.49
C TRP A 289 19.57 12.67 19.58
N VAL A 290 18.48 12.55 18.82
CA VAL A 290 18.28 11.48 17.84
C VAL A 290 17.93 12.10 16.49
N TYR A 291 18.61 11.69 15.43
CA TYR A 291 18.19 12.03 14.07
C TYR A 291 17.08 11.07 13.62
N LYS A 292 15.86 11.60 13.47
CA LYS A 292 14.70 10.83 13.00
C LYS A 292 14.50 11.02 11.50
N TYR A 293 14.41 9.91 10.77
CA TYR A 293 14.14 9.89 9.33
C TYR A 293 13.36 8.63 8.94
N PRO A 294 12.52 8.66 7.88
CA PRO A 294 11.62 7.56 7.53
C PRO A 294 12.32 6.47 6.71
N LEU A 295 13.20 5.72 7.38
CA LEU A 295 13.84 4.54 6.80
C LEU A 295 12.82 3.43 6.55
N ILE A 296 12.10 3.03 7.59
CA ILE A 296 11.14 1.91 7.57
C ILE A 296 9.68 2.36 7.61
N THR A 297 9.40 3.59 8.05
CA THR A 297 8.05 4.11 8.15
C THR A 297 7.56 4.62 6.79
N THR A 298 6.24 4.67 6.61
CA THR A 298 5.63 5.29 5.43
C THR A 298 6.04 6.76 5.36
N ARG A 299 6.53 7.20 4.20
CA ARG A 299 6.96 8.57 3.90
C ARG A 299 5.73 9.39 3.50
N PRO A 300 5.48 10.53 4.17
CA PRO A 300 4.37 11.41 3.81
C PRO A 300 4.60 12.04 2.43
N ARG A 301 3.55 12.64 1.84
CA ARG A 301 3.63 13.19 0.49
C ARG A 301 4.64 14.34 0.39
N ASN A 302 4.72 15.23 1.39
CA ASN A 302 5.67 16.34 1.35
C ASN A 302 7.13 15.86 1.33
N TYR A 303 7.47 14.89 2.19
CA TYR A 303 8.77 14.21 2.16
C TYR A 303 9.05 13.62 0.77
N THR A 304 8.07 12.90 0.22
CA THR A 304 8.21 12.22 -1.07
C THR A 304 8.40 13.21 -2.22
N ARG A 305 7.71 14.37 -2.21
CA ARG A 305 7.93 15.46 -3.18
C ARG A 305 9.36 16.00 -3.12
N ALA A 306 9.88 16.22 -1.91
CA ALA A 306 11.24 16.70 -1.72
C ALA A 306 12.28 15.69 -2.24
N LEU A 307 12.06 14.39 -1.99
CA LEU A 307 12.88 13.30 -2.51
C LEU A 307 12.83 13.23 -4.04
N GLU A 308 11.63 13.26 -4.63
CA GLU A 308 11.42 13.27 -6.09
C GLU A 308 12.15 14.45 -6.75
N LYS A 309 12.12 15.63 -6.12
CA LYS A 309 12.86 16.81 -6.58
C LYS A 309 14.36 16.55 -6.53
N HIS A 310 14.90 15.99 -5.43
CA HIS A 310 16.31 15.66 -5.31
C HIS A 310 16.75 14.64 -6.37
N PHE A 311 15.95 13.61 -6.65
CA PHE A 311 16.29 12.61 -7.69
C PHE A 311 16.33 13.21 -9.10
N ARG A 312 15.60 14.29 -9.36
CA ARG A 312 15.61 14.98 -10.67
C ARG A 312 16.77 15.97 -10.82
N THR A 313 17.29 16.51 -9.73
CA THR A 313 18.25 17.63 -9.77
C THR A 313 19.64 17.29 -9.22
N SER A 314 19.78 16.20 -8.46
CA SER A 314 21.06 15.82 -7.87
C SER A 314 21.90 15.00 -8.86
N PRO A 315 23.22 15.26 -8.97
CA PRO A 315 24.12 14.43 -9.78
C PRO A 315 24.23 13.00 -9.24
N VAL A 316 23.98 12.82 -7.93
CA VAL A 316 23.86 11.52 -7.27
C VAL A 316 22.43 11.39 -6.74
N PRO A 317 21.51 10.78 -7.50
CA PRO A 317 20.12 10.60 -7.07
C PRO A 317 20.00 9.37 -6.17
N SER A 318 20.24 9.57 -4.86
CA SER A 318 20.22 8.50 -3.86
C SER A 318 19.47 8.92 -2.59
N TYR A 319 18.84 7.97 -1.90
CA TYR A 319 18.19 8.18 -0.61
C TYR A 319 19.22 8.61 0.45
N ILE A 320 20.41 8.00 0.48
CA ILE A 320 21.48 8.37 1.42
C ILE A 320 21.88 9.83 1.21
N SER A 321 22.12 10.27 -0.04
CA SER A 321 22.52 11.66 -0.30
C SER A 321 21.39 12.66 -0.02
N PHE A 322 20.13 12.27 -0.24
CA PHE A 322 18.98 13.09 0.13
C PHE A 322 18.93 13.33 1.64
N GLU A 323 18.99 12.25 2.41
CA GLU A 323 18.98 12.32 3.88
C GLU A 323 20.22 13.02 4.43
N ALA A 324 21.39 12.81 3.82
CA ALA A 324 22.62 13.49 4.21
C ALA A 324 22.52 15.01 4.07
N LYS A 325 21.92 15.52 2.98
CA LYS A 325 21.69 16.97 2.81
C LYS A 325 20.75 17.53 3.89
N ARG A 326 19.74 16.76 4.30
CA ARG A 326 18.81 17.17 5.37
C ARG A 326 19.49 17.17 6.73
N LEU A 327 20.27 16.14 7.03
CA LEU A 327 21.08 16.08 8.24
C LEU A 327 22.09 17.23 8.30
N ALA A 328 22.77 17.53 7.19
CA ALA A 328 23.68 18.67 7.07
C ALA A 328 22.98 20.00 7.41
N ALA A 329 21.77 20.22 6.88
CA ALA A 329 20.98 21.41 7.19
C ALA A 329 20.62 21.50 8.68
N GLU A 330 20.27 20.39 9.32
CA GLU A 330 19.98 20.33 10.75
C GLU A 330 21.21 20.59 11.62
N LEU A 331 22.38 20.02 11.25
CA LEU A 331 23.64 20.27 11.96
C LEU A 331 24.05 21.75 11.87
N LYS A 332 23.86 22.39 10.71
CA LYS A 332 24.05 23.83 10.52
C LYS A 332 23.09 24.68 11.34
N ARG A 333 21.83 24.29 11.40
CA ARG A 333 20.81 24.95 12.25
C ARG A 333 21.20 24.91 13.73
N LEU A 334 21.89 23.84 14.15
CA LEU A 334 22.39 23.64 15.51
C LEU A 334 23.88 23.99 15.66
N SER A 335 24.39 24.96 14.90
CA SER A 335 25.81 25.35 14.89
C SER A 335 26.36 25.80 16.25
N LEU A 336 25.50 26.25 17.17
CA LEU A 336 25.87 26.62 18.54
C LEU A 336 26.06 25.43 19.49
N ARG A 337 25.76 24.20 19.05
CA ARG A 337 25.95 22.97 19.83
C ARG A 337 27.05 22.13 19.22
N THR A 338 27.95 21.60 20.05
CA THR A 338 28.95 20.62 19.63
C THR A 338 28.41 19.21 19.86
N PHE A 339 28.61 18.29 18.91
CA PHE A 339 28.16 16.91 18.99
C PHE A 339 29.31 15.90 18.96
N ASP A 340 29.21 14.85 19.77
CA ASP A 340 29.76 13.54 19.39
C ASP A 340 28.65 12.69 18.80
N VAL A 341 28.93 12.05 17.67
CA VAL A 341 27.93 11.28 16.94
C VAL A 341 28.19 9.78 17.11
N ILE A 342 27.15 9.02 17.40
CA ILE A 342 27.16 7.56 17.29
C ILE A 342 26.13 7.15 16.24
N ALA A 343 26.59 6.51 15.18
CA ALA A 343 25.77 6.13 14.04
C ALA A 343 25.85 4.63 13.72
N GLN A 344 24.74 4.04 13.30
CA GLN A 344 24.62 2.61 13.02
C GLN A 344 24.17 2.34 11.59
N GLY A 345 24.77 1.34 10.92
CA GLY A 345 24.31 0.85 9.62
C GLY A 345 24.19 1.97 8.57
N ILE A 346 23.03 2.07 7.91
CA ILE A 346 22.74 3.12 6.91
C ILE A 346 22.85 4.53 7.51
N GLY A 347 22.51 4.72 8.80
CA GLY A 347 22.67 6.00 9.48
C GLY A 347 24.11 6.50 9.49
N GLY A 348 25.07 5.57 9.55
CA GLY A 348 26.50 5.86 9.43
C GLY A 348 26.90 6.38 8.05
N LEU A 349 26.33 5.82 6.98
CA LEU A 349 26.55 6.31 5.61
C LEU A 349 25.97 7.71 5.43
N ILE A 350 24.78 7.97 5.98
CA ILE A 350 24.11 9.27 5.92
C ILE A 350 24.97 10.36 6.57
N VAL A 351 25.43 10.15 7.80
CA VAL A 351 26.24 11.18 8.50
C VAL A 351 27.61 11.36 7.87
N ARG A 352 28.25 10.27 7.44
CA ARG A 352 29.53 10.37 6.77
C ARG A 352 29.41 11.17 5.47
N TYR A 353 28.41 10.87 4.63
CA TYR A 353 28.15 11.64 3.42
C TYR A 353 27.82 13.10 3.75
N ALA A 354 27.04 13.38 4.81
CA ALA A 354 26.72 14.74 5.21
C ALA A 354 27.96 15.57 5.57
N LEU A 355 28.89 15.00 6.34
CA LEU A 355 30.11 15.67 6.76
C LEU A 355 31.15 15.79 5.64
N GLU A 356 31.31 14.75 4.82
CA GLU A 356 32.27 14.73 3.71
C GLU A 356 31.85 15.66 2.57
N SER A 357 30.54 15.78 2.29
CA SER A 357 30.01 16.63 1.23
C SER A 357 29.81 18.09 1.63
N ASP A 358 29.83 18.41 2.93
CA ASP A 358 29.61 19.76 3.44
C ASP A 358 30.61 20.14 4.56
N PRO A 359 31.86 20.51 4.19
CA PRO A 359 32.92 20.83 5.16
C PRO A 359 32.64 22.03 6.06
N THR A 360 31.58 22.80 5.80
CA THR A 360 31.19 23.94 6.63
C THR A 360 30.57 23.51 7.98
N ILE A 361 30.23 22.23 8.12
CA ILE A 361 29.79 21.63 9.38
C ILE A 361 31.01 21.45 10.29
N THR A 362 31.17 22.36 11.25
CA THR A 362 32.30 22.37 12.19
C THR A 362 31.92 21.94 13.61
N ASN A 363 30.65 21.66 13.84
CA ASN A 363 30.09 21.39 15.15
C ASN A 363 29.96 19.89 15.48
N VAL A 364 30.55 19.01 14.66
CA VAL A 364 30.72 17.59 14.96
C VAL A 364 32.18 17.33 15.34
N ARG A 365 32.41 16.98 16.61
CA ARG A 365 33.75 16.75 17.15
C ARG A 365 34.26 15.35 16.87
N SER A 366 33.42 14.34 17.03
CA SER A 366 33.77 12.94 16.79
C SER A 366 32.60 12.15 16.20
N LEU A 367 32.94 11.09 15.46
CA LEU A 367 31.98 10.21 14.81
C LEU A 367 32.38 8.75 15.06
N VAL A 368 31.48 8.00 15.71
CA VAL A 368 31.60 6.56 15.94
C VAL A 368 30.65 5.83 15.01
N LEU A 369 31.18 4.87 14.25
CA LEU A 369 30.45 4.08 13.25
C LEU A 369 30.31 2.63 13.70
N LEU A 370 29.07 2.16 13.89
CA LEU A 370 28.76 0.80 14.32
C LEU A 370 28.11 0.00 13.19
N SER A 371 28.76 -1.08 12.75
CA SER A 371 28.25 -1.98 11.70
C SER A 371 27.82 -1.24 10.42
N VAL A 372 28.56 -0.20 10.05
CA VAL A 372 28.28 0.63 8.88
C VAL A 372 28.85 -0.05 7.64
N PRO A 373 28.06 -0.31 6.59
CA PRO A 373 28.53 -0.98 5.37
C PRO A 373 29.32 -0.01 4.49
N ASN A 374 30.46 0.50 4.98
CA ASN A 374 31.31 1.49 4.29
C ASN A 374 31.86 1.02 2.93
N LYS A 375 31.86 -0.29 2.68
CA LYS A 375 32.26 -0.91 1.41
C LYS A 375 31.11 -1.72 0.80
N GLY A 376 29.87 -1.40 1.18
CA GLY A 376 28.69 -2.19 0.91
C GLY A 376 28.61 -3.50 1.69
N THR A 377 27.54 -4.26 1.45
CA THR A 377 27.25 -5.55 2.07
C THR A 377 26.54 -6.49 1.09
N ASN A 378 26.86 -7.77 1.16
CA ASN A 378 26.17 -8.83 0.42
C ASN A 378 24.97 -9.42 1.17
N VAL A 379 24.77 -9.05 2.44
CA VAL A 379 23.63 -9.51 3.25
C VAL A 379 22.30 -9.10 2.62
N THR A 380 22.28 -7.96 1.93
CA THR A 380 21.09 -7.41 1.25
C THR A 380 21.17 -7.58 -0.27
N ASN A 381 22.05 -8.46 -0.77
CA ASN A 381 22.15 -8.73 -2.19
C ASN A 381 21.11 -9.83 -2.57
N PRO A 382 20.09 -9.50 -3.38
CA PRO A 382 19.00 -10.41 -3.69
C PRO A 382 19.45 -11.65 -4.48
N ILE A 383 20.62 -11.64 -5.12
CA ILE A 383 21.17 -12.80 -5.86
C ILE A 383 21.44 -13.99 -4.93
N TYR A 384 21.95 -13.73 -3.72
CA TYR A 384 22.23 -14.81 -2.78
C TYR A 384 20.96 -15.37 -2.18
N LEU A 385 20.03 -14.49 -1.78
CA LEU A 385 18.76 -14.93 -1.20
C LEU A 385 17.87 -15.63 -2.23
N SER A 386 17.87 -15.22 -3.49
CA SER A 386 17.06 -15.85 -4.54
C SER A 386 17.45 -17.31 -4.80
N SER A 387 18.69 -17.70 -4.48
CA SER A 387 19.14 -19.09 -4.57
C SER A 387 18.53 -19.98 -3.48
N LEU A 388 18.15 -19.39 -2.34
CA LEU A 388 17.59 -20.08 -1.17
C LEU A 388 16.06 -19.96 -1.10
N TYR A 389 15.50 -18.83 -1.52
CA TYR A 389 14.08 -18.52 -1.39
C TYR A 389 13.20 -19.52 -2.15
N GLY A 390 12.11 -19.94 -1.52
CA GLY A 390 11.13 -20.88 -2.09
C GLY A 390 11.60 -22.34 -2.19
N ARG A 391 12.81 -22.66 -1.75
CA ARG A 391 13.33 -24.05 -1.69
C ARG A 391 12.88 -24.73 -0.39
N PRO A 392 12.69 -26.07 -0.40
CA PRO A 392 12.46 -26.84 0.83
C PRO A 392 13.65 -26.69 1.80
N VAL A 393 13.36 -26.31 3.05
CA VAL A 393 14.38 -26.03 4.06
C VAL A 393 15.12 -27.29 4.49
N GLU A 394 14.48 -28.45 4.39
CA GLU A 394 15.06 -29.77 4.67
C GLU A 394 16.21 -30.05 3.70
N ASN A 395 15.97 -29.88 2.39
CA ASN A 395 16.98 -30.10 1.36
C ASN A 395 18.15 -29.12 1.50
N LEU A 396 17.86 -27.85 1.81
CA LEU A 396 18.91 -26.85 2.04
C LEU A 396 19.73 -27.19 3.29
N GLY A 397 19.07 -27.62 4.37
CA GLY A 397 19.74 -28.05 5.60
C GLY A 397 20.70 -29.21 5.35
N GLU A 398 20.28 -30.22 4.59
CA GLU A 398 21.13 -31.35 4.18
C GLU A 398 22.35 -30.92 3.36
N ILE A 399 22.15 -30.02 2.38
CA ILE A 399 23.23 -29.53 1.50
C ILE A 399 24.27 -28.73 2.29
N PHE A 400 23.82 -27.88 3.22
CA PHE A 400 24.69 -26.96 3.95
C PHE A 400 25.16 -27.53 5.31
N GLY A 401 24.65 -28.68 5.74
CA GLY A 401 24.97 -29.28 7.04
C GLY A 401 24.46 -28.45 8.22
N ILE A 402 23.27 -27.83 8.07
CA ILE A 402 22.65 -26.95 9.07
C ILE A 402 21.27 -27.51 9.43
N GLU A 403 20.85 -27.39 10.69
CA GLU A 403 19.50 -27.81 11.10
C GLU A 403 18.41 -27.04 10.34
N LYS A 404 17.29 -27.71 10.04
CA LYS A 404 16.20 -27.13 9.23
C LYS A 404 15.66 -25.82 9.82
N ASP A 405 15.58 -25.72 11.14
CA ASP A 405 15.00 -24.57 11.84
C ASP A 405 15.97 -23.37 11.79
N ASP A 406 17.28 -23.63 11.91
CA ASP A 406 18.33 -22.63 11.72
C ASP A 406 18.37 -22.11 10.28
N MET A 407 18.21 -23.02 9.29
CA MET A 407 18.12 -22.64 7.88
C MET A 407 16.87 -21.77 7.61
N ALA A 408 15.72 -22.16 8.15
CA ALA A 408 14.49 -21.38 8.04
C ALA A 408 14.64 -19.99 8.69
N PHE A 409 15.26 -19.92 9.87
CA PHE A 409 15.57 -18.67 10.56
C PHE A 409 16.49 -17.78 9.72
N LEU A 410 17.56 -18.33 9.14
CA LEU A 410 18.50 -17.59 8.31
C LEU A 410 17.83 -16.99 7.08
N ILE A 411 17.04 -17.78 6.35
CA ILE A 411 16.28 -17.30 5.16
C ILE A 411 15.31 -16.19 5.57
N SER A 412 14.57 -16.38 6.67
CA SER A 412 13.62 -15.37 7.17
C SER A 412 14.32 -14.10 7.63
N SER A 413 15.48 -14.21 8.28
CA SER A 413 16.27 -13.06 8.72
C SER A 413 16.80 -12.26 7.54
N LEU A 414 17.37 -12.94 6.54
CA LEU A 414 17.86 -12.30 5.31
C LEU A 414 16.73 -11.61 4.55
N LEU A 415 15.58 -12.26 4.41
CA LEU A 415 14.39 -11.68 3.79
C LEU A 415 13.94 -10.42 4.54
N GLY A 416 13.81 -10.50 5.86
CA GLY A 416 13.41 -9.38 6.70
C GLY A 416 14.39 -8.20 6.64
N THR A 417 15.70 -8.47 6.57
CA THR A 417 16.70 -7.41 6.36
C THR A 417 16.55 -6.78 4.97
N LEU A 418 16.43 -7.58 3.91
CA LEU A 418 16.25 -7.11 2.55
C LEU A 418 15.01 -6.22 2.41
N GLU A 419 13.89 -6.64 2.98
CA GLU A 419 12.63 -5.87 3.03
C GLU A 419 12.77 -4.52 3.73
N LYS A 420 13.50 -4.46 4.85
CA LYS A 420 13.73 -3.19 5.57
C LYS A 420 14.66 -2.24 4.80
N THR A 421 15.55 -2.79 3.98
CA THR A 421 16.47 -2.02 3.12
C THR A 421 15.94 -1.75 1.73
N ASN A 422 14.68 -2.08 1.42
CA ASN A 422 14.15 -2.10 0.06
C ASN A 422 14.39 -0.84 -0.79
N ALA A 423 14.32 0.36 -0.22
CA ALA A 423 14.60 1.61 -0.93
C ALA A 423 16.11 1.89 -1.08
N TYR A 424 16.91 1.36 -0.17
CA TYR A 424 18.36 1.60 -0.04
C TYR A 424 19.20 0.44 -0.61
N TRP A 425 18.58 -0.68 -1.01
CA TRP A 425 19.27 -1.95 -1.29
C TRP A 425 20.43 -1.78 -2.26
N SER A 426 20.23 -1.04 -3.35
CA SER A 426 21.24 -0.81 -4.39
C SER A 426 22.36 0.12 -3.93
N GLU A 427 22.06 1.01 -2.98
CA GLU A 427 23.02 1.99 -2.42
C GLU A 427 23.97 1.35 -1.41
N ILE A 428 23.62 0.18 -0.87
CA ILE A 428 24.43 -0.55 0.12
C ILE A 428 25.06 -1.83 -0.43
N LEU A 429 25.00 -2.07 -1.74
CA LEU A 429 25.76 -3.15 -2.38
C LEU A 429 27.25 -2.80 -2.48
N PRO A 430 28.16 -3.78 -2.53
CA PRO A 430 29.59 -3.52 -2.71
C PRO A 430 29.95 -2.76 -4.00
N SER A 431 29.12 -2.86 -5.03
CA SER A 431 29.26 -2.14 -6.29
C SER A 431 28.67 -0.73 -6.26
N SER A 432 28.11 -0.30 -5.12
CA SER A 432 27.55 1.04 -4.97
C SER A 432 28.64 2.10 -5.08
N LEU A 433 28.29 3.22 -5.70
CA LEU A 433 29.15 4.40 -5.82
C LEU A 433 28.84 5.47 -4.75
N VAL A 434 27.87 5.19 -3.85
CA VAL A 434 27.38 6.10 -2.80
C VAL A 434 28.20 6.01 -1.53
#